data_AF-A0A075AQ23-F1
#
_entry.id   AF-A0A075AQ23-F1
#
_cell.length_a   1.000
_cell.length_b   1.000
_cell.length_c   1.000
_cell.angle_alpha   90.00
_cell.angle_beta   90.00
_cell.angle_gamma   90.00
#
_symmetry.space_group_name_H-M   'P 1'
#
loop_
_entity.id
_entity.type
_entity.pdbx_description
1 polymer ?
#
loop_
_entity_poly.entity_id
_entity_poly.type
_entity_poly.pdbx_seq_one_letter_code
_entity_poly.pdbx_strand_id
1 'polypeptide(L)'
;MESMSNVPYYLSKARSGFKYGNQECFDGILLDGLWDKKYQMHMGECAESTAVKYGITREQQDRYAIRSYRNAKKAWEVIAINEFKLNGTFQNEVTPVEINLKGKKHLLQEDEEYKKVNFEKISTLRPAFKENGTITAANASTLNDGASAVILASYAKIKELNLSPVARIIGYADAERDPKEFSISPSDSIEKALRFVKKDISDISLFEINEAFSVVACANQKILGIGQDKLNIAGGGVSLGHPIGSSGCRILVTLINLLKCNEFGCASICNGGGGSTSIIVQKL
;
A
#
# COMPACT_ATOMS: atom_id res chain seq x y z
N MET A 1 -0.88 -3.53 12.06
CA MET A 1 0.43 -2.96 12.43
C MET A 1 1.51 -3.88 11.88
N GLU A 2 2.70 -3.37 11.62
CA GLU A 2 3.86 -4.18 11.24
C GLU A 2 5.15 -3.53 11.73
N SER A 3 6.13 -4.35 12.12
CA SER A 3 7.50 -3.88 12.28
C SER A 3 8.46 -4.82 11.58
N MET A 4 8.70 -4.53 10.29
CA MET A 4 9.58 -5.31 9.43
C MET A 4 11.03 -5.25 9.88
N SER A 5 11.49 -4.13 10.46
CA SER A 5 12.85 -3.99 10.99
C SER A 5 13.15 -4.91 12.17
N ASN A 6 12.11 -5.42 12.85
CA ASN A 6 12.24 -6.29 14.02
C ASN A 6 11.93 -7.76 13.71
N VAL A 7 11.70 -8.12 12.45
CA VAL A 7 11.43 -9.52 12.06
C VAL A 7 12.69 -10.36 12.26
N PRO A 8 12.62 -11.50 12.96
CA PRO A 8 13.79 -12.32 13.25
C PRO A 8 14.20 -13.19 12.06
N TYR A 9 15.42 -13.73 12.15
CA TYR A 9 15.85 -14.86 11.33
C TYR A 9 15.49 -16.18 12.00
N TYR A 10 15.29 -17.23 11.20
CA TYR A 10 14.90 -18.56 11.65
C TYR A 10 15.96 -19.63 11.40
N LEU A 11 16.08 -20.56 12.35
CA LEU A 11 16.93 -21.74 12.28
C LEU A 11 16.06 -23.00 12.38
N SER A 12 15.70 -23.56 11.22
CA SER A 12 14.61 -24.55 11.09
C SER A 12 14.79 -25.84 11.89
N LYS A 13 16.03 -26.28 12.14
CA LYS A 13 16.33 -27.52 12.89
C LYS A 13 16.97 -27.26 14.26
N ALA A 14 17.01 -26.01 14.74
CA ALA A 14 17.63 -25.70 16.04
C ALA A 14 17.02 -26.49 17.20
N ARG A 15 15.71 -26.77 17.13
CA ARG A 15 14.99 -27.55 18.14
C ARG A 15 15.37 -29.04 18.13
N SER A 16 15.52 -29.64 16.95
CA SER A 16 15.81 -31.07 16.79
C SER A 16 17.31 -31.40 16.71
N GLY A 17 18.16 -30.37 16.62
CA GLY A 17 19.61 -30.49 16.46
C GLY A 17 20.06 -30.55 15.00
N PHE A 18 21.23 -29.95 14.71
CA PHE A 18 21.80 -29.84 13.36
C PHE A 18 22.79 -30.96 12.99
N LYS A 19 23.17 -31.82 13.94
CA LYS A 19 24.20 -32.86 13.79
C LYS A 19 25.52 -32.28 13.25
N TYR A 20 25.82 -32.42 11.96
CA TYR A 20 27.06 -31.99 11.31
C TYR A 20 26.78 -31.36 9.94
N GLY A 21 27.45 -30.26 9.60
CA GLY A 21 27.37 -29.57 8.31
C GLY A 21 26.73 -28.17 8.39
N ASN A 22 27.01 -27.35 7.37
CA ASN A 22 26.50 -25.98 7.24
C ASN A 22 24.96 -25.94 7.21
N GLN A 23 24.38 -24.86 7.73
CA GLN A 23 22.93 -24.66 7.81
C GLN A 23 22.55 -23.29 7.28
N GLU A 24 21.36 -23.21 6.69
CA GLU A 24 20.77 -21.96 6.25
C GLU A 24 20.06 -21.25 7.41
N CYS A 25 20.24 -19.93 7.45
CA CYS A 25 19.50 -19.03 8.33
C CYS A 25 18.46 -18.32 7.46
N PHE A 26 17.18 -18.50 7.75
CA PHE A 26 16.10 -17.98 6.91
C PHE A 26 15.70 -16.59 7.36
N ASP A 27 15.64 -15.64 6.44
CA ASP A 27 15.09 -14.31 6.69
C ASP A 27 13.57 -14.40 6.83
N GLY A 28 13.03 -13.98 7.98
CA GLY A 28 11.59 -14.08 8.24
C GLY A 28 10.75 -13.13 7.37
N ILE A 29 11.29 -11.98 6.96
CA ILE A 29 10.57 -11.04 6.08
C ILE A 29 10.33 -11.72 4.74
N LEU A 30 11.39 -12.33 4.21
CA LEU A 30 11.32 -13.03 2.94
C LEU A 30 10.42 -14.25 3.07
N LEU A 31 10.73 -15.15 4.01
CA LEU A 31 10.09 -16.46 4.12
C LEU A 31 8.58 -16.37 4.38
N ASP A 32 8.16 -15.50 5.28
CA ASP A 32 6.77 -15.43 5.73
C ASP A 32 5.95 -14.38 4.95
N GLY A 33 6.59 -13.29 4.52
CA GLY A 33 5.90 -12.15 3.93
C GLY A 33 6.02 -12.01 2.41
N LEU A 34 7.17 -12.33 1.83
CA LEU A 34 7.52 -11.94 0.45
C LEU A 34 7.87 -13.10 -0.49
N TRP A 35 7.70 -14.35 -0.03
CA TRP A 35 8.00 -15.55 -0.80
C TRP A 35 6.74 -16.30 -1.20
N ASP A 36 6.59 -16.57 -2.49
CA ASP A 36 5.50 -17.40 -2.99
C ASP A 36 5.77 -18.87 -2.68
N LYS A 37 4.90 -19.50 -1.88
CA LYS A 37 5.09 -20.90 -1.52
C LYS A 37 4.80 -21.88 -2.67
N LYS A 38 3.89 -21.54 -3.58
CA LYS A 38 3.50 -22.44 -4.68
C LYS A 38 4.58 -22.50 -5.75
N TYR A 39 5.17 -21.36 -6.09
CA TYR A 39 6.11 -21.18 -7.18
C TYR A 39 7.57 -21.00 -6.74
N GLN A 40 7.81 -20.90 -5.43
CA GLN A 40 9.16 -20.77 -4.84
C GLN A 40 9.92 -19.57 -5.45
N MET A 41 9.29 -18.40 -5.45
CA MET A 41 9.87 -17.16 -6.01
C MET A 41 9.45 -15.93 -5.20
N HIS A 42 10.21 -14.84 -5.36
CA HIS A 42 9.90 -13.57 -4.71
C HIS A 42 8.61 -12.95 -5.28
N MET A 43 7.81 -12.25 -4.47
CA MET A 43 6.61 -11.52 -4.94
C MET A 43 6.90 -10.56 -6.10
N GLY A 44 8.08 -9.95 -6.09
CA GLY A 44 8.56 -9.10 -7.19
C GLY A 44 8.72 -9.84 -8.51
N GLU A 45 9.15 -11.11 -8.50
CA GLU A 45 9.22 -11.93 -9.71
C GLU A 45 7.82 -12.30 -10.22
N CYS A 46 6.87 -12.57 -9.32
CA CYS A 46 5.46 -12.71 -9.70
C CYS A 46 4.94 -11.43 -10.38
N ALA A 47 5.26 -10.25 -9.84
CA ALA A 47 4.83 -8.97 -10.37
C ALA A 47 5.43 -8.66 -11.76
N GLU A 48 6.66 -9.10 -12.07
CA GLU A 48 7.24 -8.98 -13.43
C GLU A 48 6.38 -9.66 -14.50
N SER A 49 5.73 -10.78 -14.17
CA SER A 49 4.84 -11.48 -15.11
C SER A 49 3.64 -10.61 -15.51
N THR A 50 3.21 -9.72 -14.61
CA THR A 50 2.12 -8.77 -14.87
C THR A 50 2.56 -7.66 -15.80
N ALA A 51 3.79 -7.16 -15.62
CA ALA A 51 4.36 -6.15 -16.51
C ALA A 51 4.38 -6.67 -17.95
N VAL A 52 4.82 -7.92 -18.15
CA VAL A 52 4.81 -8.58 -19.46
C VAL A 52 3.38 -8.75 -19.99
N LYS A 53 2.48 -9.35 -19.19
CA LYS A 53 1.10 -9.67 -19.62
C LYS A 53 0.31 -8.44 -20.05
N TYR A 54 0.49 -7.31 -19.38
CA TYR A 54 -0.25 -6.06 -19.65
C TYR A 54 0.54 -5.05 -20.47
N GLY A 55 1.77 -5.37 -20.90
CA GLY A 55 2.65 -4.49 -21.66
C GLY A 55 3.00 -3.22 -20.91
N ILE A 56 3.25 -3.32 -19.60
CA ILE A 56 3.61 -2.19 -18.74
C ILE A 56 5.13 -2.05 -18.74
N THR A 57 5.64 -1.02 -19.40
CA THR A 57 7.09 -0.83 -19.59
C THR A 57 7.77 -0.33 -18.31
N ARG A 58 9.10 -0.45 -18.27
CA ARG A 58 9.94 0.12 -17.22
C ARG A 58 9.68 1.62 -17.05
N GLU A 59 9.63 2.37 -18.15
CA GLU A 59 9.44 3.82 -18.17
C GLU A 59 8.05 4.21 -17.63
N GLN A 60 7.04 3.37 -17.84
CA GLN A 60 5.70 3.59 -17.27
C GLN A 60 5.71 3.38 -15.76
N GLN A 61 6.38 2.35 -15.25
CA GLN A 61 6.52 2.08 -13.81
C GLN A 61 7.34 3.16 -13.10
N ASP A 62 8.43 3.62 -13.72
CA ASP A 62 9.25 4.71 -13.19
C ASP A 62 8.49 6.03 -13.19
N ARG A 63 7.75 6.34 -14.26
CA ARG A 63 6.90 7.54 -14.31
C ARG A 63 5.82 7.51 -13.23
N TYR A 64 5.23 6.34 -12.99
CA TYR A 64 4.27 6.15 -11.90
C TYR A 64 4.94 6.40 -10.54
N ALA A 65 6.10 5.80 -10.29
CA ALA A 65 6.85 5.99 -9.05
C ALA A 65 7.18 7.47 -8.81
N ILE A 66 7.70 8.17 -9.84
CA ILE A 66 7.98 9.61 -9.78
C ILE A 66 6.72 10.41 -9.41
N ARG A 67 5.58 10.06 -10.00
CA ARG A 67 4.29 10.68 -9.67
C ARG A 67 3.92 10.43 -8.21
N SER A 68 4.05 9.19 -7.73
CA SER A 68 3.75 8.84 -6.33
C SER A 68 4.61 9.65 -5.35
N TYR A 69 5.92 9.71 -5.54
CA TYR A 69 6.83 10.50 -4.70
C TYR A 69 6.50 12.00 -4.71
N ARG A 70 6.15 12.56 -5.88
CA ARG A 70 5.73 13.96 -5.99
C ARG A 70 4.40 14.21 -5.29
N ASN A 71 3.45 13.28 -5.38
CA ASN A 71 2.16 13.38 -4.71
C ASN A 71 2.31 13.27 -3.19
N ALA A 72 3.10 12.31 -2.70
CA ALA A 72 3.42 12.17 -1.28
C ALA A 72 4.07 13.42 -0.70
N LYS A 73 5.06 13.99 -1.41
CA LYS A 73 5.68 15.26 -1.03
C LYS A 73 4.65 16.38 -0.93
N LYS A 74 3.80 16.56 -1.94
CA LYS A 74 2.75 17.59 -1.94
C LYS A 74 1.71 17.38 -0.84
N ALA A 75 1.37 16.14 -0.50
CA ALA A 75 0.40 15.81 0.53
C ALA A 75 0.96 16.05 1.95
N TRP A 76 2.27 15.90 2.14
CA TRP A 76 2.98 16.29 3.36
C TRP A 76 3.20 17.81 3.48
N GLU A 77 3.43 18.50 2.36
CA GLU A 77 3.60 19.94 2.34
C GLU A 77 2.30 20.69 2.65
N VAL A 78 2.32 21.54 3.69
CA VAL A 78 1.29 22.57 3.88
C VAL A 78 1.53 23.66 2.86
N ILE A 79 0.69 23.72 1.83
CA ILE A 79 0.77 24.77 0.82
C ILE A 79 -0.14 25.93 1.26
N ALA A 80 0.48 27.07 1.61
CA ALA A 80 -0.20 28.35 1.68
C ALA A 80 -0.17 29.01 0.30
N ILE A 81 -1.32 29.12 -0.36
CA ILE A 81 -1.50 29.94 -1.57
C ILE A 81 -2.56 30.99 -1.26
N ASN A 82 -2.19 32.27 -1.33
CA ASN A 82 -3.12 33.41 -1.31
C ASN A 82 -4.28 33.24 -0.31
N GLU A 83 -3.94 33.19 0.99
CA GLU A 83 -4.87 33.06 2.14
C GLU A 83 -5.57 31.71 2.31
N PHE A 84 -5.44 30.76 1.39
CA PHE A 84 -5.89 29.38 1.59
C PHE A 84 -4.77 28.53 2.21
N LYS A 85 -5.04 27.97 3.39
CA LYS A 85 -4.24 26.87 3.96
C LYS A 85 -4.88 25.56 3.54
N LEU A 86 -4.24 24.83 2.64
CA LEU A 86 -4.48 23.40 2.56
C LEU A 86 -3.73 22.77 3.73
N ASN A 87 -4.46 22.33 4.75
CA ASN A 87 -3.87 21.53 5.81
C ASN A 87 -3.25 20.29 5.14
N GLY A 88 -1.97 20.02 5.38
CA GLY A 88 -1.31 18.86 4.78
C GLY A 88 -2.13 17.61 5.09
N THR A 89 -2.45 16.82 4.07
CA THR A 89 -3.40 15.69 4.16
C THR A 89 -3.11 14.80 5.37
N PHE A 90 -1.82 14.52 5.60
CA PHE A 90 -1.37 13.60 6.64
C PHE A 90 -1.44 14.17 8.06
N GLN A 91 -1.59 15.49 8.24
CA GLN A 91 -1.67 16.11 9.56
C GLN A 91 -2.91 15.67 10.34
N ASN A 92 -3.97 15.26 9.65
CA ASN A 92 -5.22 14.82 10.27
C ASN A 92 -5.21 13.32 10.64
N GLU A 93 -4.22 12.55 10.19
CA GLU A 93 -4.16 11.10 10.39
C GLU A 93 -2.91 10.60 11.11
N VAL A 94 -1.80 11.33 11.07
CA VAL A 94 -0.56 10.92 11.71
C VAL A 94 -0.57 11.29 13.18
N THR A 95 -0.44 10.27 14.03
CA THR A 95 -0.23 10.44 15.48
C THR A 95 1.27 10.36 15.76
N PRO A 96 1.89 11.39 16.36
CA PRO A 96 3.31 11.37 16.70
C PRO A 96 3.68 10.24 17.66
N VAL A 97 4.83 9.61 17.43
CA VAL A 97 5.39 8.56 18.28
C VAL A 97 6.69 9.04 18.90
N GLU A 98 6.75 9.09 20.22
CA GLU A 98 7.99 9.37 20.94
C GLU A 98 8.80 8.09 21.09
N ILE A 99 10.05 8.10 20.59
CA ILE A 99 11.01 7.01 20.77
C ILE A 99 12.21 7.49 21.58
N ASN A 100 12.84 6.57 22.31
CA ASN A 100 14.06 6.85 23.05
C ASN A 100 15.25 6.18 22.35
N LEU A 101 16.11 6.98 21.73
CA LEU A 101 17.34 6.53 21.10
C LEU A 101 18.53 6.95 21.97
N LYS A 102 19.19 5.97 22.59
CA LYS A 102 20.40 6.18 23.43
C LYS A 102 20.21 7.26 24.51
N GLY A 103 19.04 7.26 25.17
CA GLY A 103 18.71 8.22 26.24
C GLY A 103 18.18 9.57 25.74
N LYS A 104 18.09 9.79 24.42
CA LYS A 104 17.50 11.00 23.83
C LYS A 104 16.11 10.69 23.30
N LYS A 105 15.14 11.53 23.66
CA LYS A 105 13.78 11.49 23.12
C LYS A 105 13.78 12.05 21.70
N HIS A 106 13.21 11.30 20.77
CA HIS A 106 12.94 11.71 19.40
C HIS A 106 11.45 11.58 19.12
N LEU A 107 10.86 12.60 18.50
CA LEU A 107 9.46 12.59 18.10
C LEU A 107 9.37 12.28 16.61
N LEU A 108 8.80 11.12 16.28
CA LEU A 108 8.49 10.73 14.91
C LEU A 108 7.07 11.20 14.59
N GLN A 109 6.92 12.10 13.62
CA GLN A 109 5.63 12.74 13.30
C GLN A 109 5.40 12.92 11.80
N GLU A 110 6.28 12.35 10.98
CA GLU A 110 6.28 12.52 9.53
C GLU A 110 6.85 11.29 8.84
N ASP A 111 6.26 10.88 7.71
CA ASP A 111 6.77 9.75 6.93
C ASP A 111 8.17 10.04 6.40
N GLU A 112 9.03 9.03 6.42
CA GLU A 112 10.44 9.19 6.07
C GLU A 112 10.75 8.87 4.61
N GLU A 113 9.98 7.95 4.00
CA GLU A 113 10.32 7.34 2.72
C GLU A 113 10.32 8.34 1.56
N TYR A 114 9.31 9.20 1.48
CA TYR A 114 9.13 10.09 0.33
C TYR A 114 10.28 11.10 0.13
N LYS A 115 11.09 11.32 1.18
CA LYS A 115 12.26 12.21 1.19
C LYS A 115 13.52 11.56 0.67
N LYS A 116 13.56 10.22 0.58
CA LYS A 116 14.78 9.44 0.27
C LYS A 116 15.00 9.24 -1.23
N VAL A 117 14.03 9.60 -2.08
CA VAL A 117 14.11 9.41 -3.52
C VAL A 117 15.17 10.32 -4.17
N ASN A 118 15.97 9.73 -5.07
CA ASN A 118 16.80 10.48 -6.01
C ASN A 118 16.23 10.30 -7.42
N PHE A 119 15.49 11.32 -7.89
CA PHE A 119 14.80 11.28 -9.18
C PHE A 119 15.72 11.05 -10.38
N GLU A 120 16.95 11.55 -10.35
CA GLU A 120 17.92 11.42 -11.44
C GLU A 120 18.44 9.99 -11.58
N LYS A 121 18.40 9.21 -10.49
CA LYS A 121 18.89 7.82 -10.48
C LYS A 121 17.82 6.80 -10.86
N ILE A 122 16.53 7.16 -10.87
CA ILE A 122 15.44 6.19 -11.06
C ILE A 122 15.62 5.37 -12.34
N SER A 123 15.93 6.01 -13.47
CA SER A 123 16.11 5.34 -14.76
C SER A 123 17.37 4.48 -14.86
N THR A 124 18.36 4.70 -13.98
CA THR A 124 19.65 3.97 -14.01
C THR A 124 19.68 2.79 -13.06
N LEU A 125 18.66 2.64 -12.20
CA LEU A 125 18.57 1.50 -11.28
C LEU A 125 18.44 0.18 -12.03
N ARG A 126 19.20 -0.80 -11.55
CA ARG A 126 19.15 -2.19 -12.04
C ARG A 126 17.85 -2.86 -11.57
N PRO A 127 17.32 -3.81 -12.35
CA PRO A 127 16.21 -4.66 -11.92
C PRO A 127 16.51 -5.37 -10.60
N ALA A 128 15.51 -5.46 -9.72
CA ALA A 128 15.68 -5.99 -8.37
C ALA A 128 15.44 -7.50 -8.26
N PHE A 129 14.57 -8.07 -9.11
CA PHE A 129 14.07 -9.44 -8.93
C PHE A 129 14.43 -10.40 -10.06
N LYS A 130 14.58 -9.89 -11.29
CA LYS A 130 14.85 -10.72 -12.46
C LYS A 130 15.84 -10.02 -13.38
N GLU A 131 16.76 -10.80 -13.99
CA GLU A 131 17.62 -10.29 -15.06
C GLU A 131 16.75 -9.78 -16.22
N ASN A 132 17.02 -8.57 -16.70
CA ASN A 132 16.21 -7.86 -17.69
C ASN A 132 14.75 -7.61 -17.25
N GLY A 133 14.49 -7.60 -15.94
CA GLY A 133 13.21 -7.20 -15.35
C GLY A 133 12.95 -5.70 -15.47
N THR A 134 11.74 -5.29 -15.10
CA THR A 134 11.26 -3.90 -15.14
C THR A 134 11.11 -3.28 -13.75
N ILE A 135 11.06 -4.11 -12.71
CA ILE A 135 10.88 -3.67 -11.33
C ILE A 135 12.24 -3.39 -10.70
N THR A 136 12.35 -2.23 -10.04
CA THR A 136 13.54 -1.74 -9.36
C THR A 136 13.20 -1.27 -7.95
N ALA A 137 14.23 -0.99 -7.15
CA ALA A 137 14.05 -0.43 -5.81
C ALA A 137 13.27 0.91 -5.79
N ALA A 138 13.25 1.69 -6.88
CA ALA A 138 12.51 2.96 -6.92
C ALA A 138 11.05 2.82 -7.34
N ASN A 139 10.67 1.72 -7.98
CA ASN A 139 9.31 1.48 -8.45
C ASN A 139 8.65 0.29 -7.74
N ALA A 140 9.25 -0.12 -6.62
CA ALA A 140 8.73 -1.06 -5.64
C ALA A 140 8.57 -0.33 -4.29
N SER A 141 7.62 -0.76 -3.45
CA SER A 141 7.57 -0.25 -2.08
C SER A 141 8.77 -0.71 -1.26
N THR A 142 9.18 0.09 -0.29
CA THR A 142 10.21 -0.28 0.68
C THR A 142 9.66 -1.18 1.80
N LEU A 143 10.56 -1.73 2.62
CA LEU A 143 10.21 -2.43 3.85
C LEU A 143 10.08 -1.38 4.96
N ASN A 144 8.96 -1.34 5.67
CA ASN A 144 8.66 -0.27 6.61
C ASN A 144 8.04 -0.76 7.91
N ASP A 145 8.19 0.06 8.94
CA ASP A 145 7.54 -0.10 10.23
C ASP A 145 6.36 0.89 10.31
N GLY A 146 5.23 0.46 10.86
CA GLY A 146 4.09 1.36 11.06
C GLY A 146 2.83 0.67 11.56
N ALA A 147 1.95 1.47 12.15
CA ALA A 147 0.64 1.04 12.61
C ALA A 147 -0.44 2.02 12.17
N SER A 148 -1.61 1.48 11.90
CA SER A 148 -2.82 2.24 11.59
C SER A 148 -4.00 1.54 12.28
N ALA A 149 -4.98 2.33 12.70
CA ALA A 149 -6.14 1.83 13.43
C ALA A 149 -7.37 2.69 13.09
N VAL A 150 -8.53 2.06 13.11
CA VAL A 150 -9.84 2.72 12.98
C VAL A 150 -10.77 2.20 14.06
N ILE A 151 -11.70 3.04 14.52
CA ILE A 151 -12.77 2.65 15.44
C ILE A 151 -14.01 2.37 14.60
N LEU A 152 -14.56 1.16 14.72
CA LEU A 152 -15.83 0.79 14.12
C LEU A 152 -16.94 0.85 15.17
N ALA A 153 -18.07 1.43 14.80
CA ALA A 153 -19.24 1.51 15.68
C ALA A 153 -20.51 1.22 14.88
N SER A 154 -21.44 0.48 15.49
CA SER A 154 -22.77 0.31 14.93
C SER A 154 -23.55 1.62 15.00
N TYR A 155 -24.54 1.79 14.12
CA TYR A 155 -25.42 2.96 14.17
C TYR A 155 -26.12 3.13 15.52
N ALA A 156 -26.51 2.02 16.16
CA ALA A 156 -27.08 2.04 17.51
C ALA A 156 -26.09 2.62 18.53
N LYS A 157 -24.83 2.19 18.49
CA LYS A 157 -23.80 2.66 19.43
C LYS A 157 -23.39 4.11 19.17
N ILE A 158 -23.39 4.54 17.90
CA ILE A 158 -23.18 5.94 17.50
C ILE A 158 -24.25 6.84 18.14
N LYS A 159 -25.53 6.44 18.08
CA LYS A 159 -26.62 7.18 18.74
C LYS A 159 -26.52 7.18 20.25
N GLU A 160 -26.27 6.00 20.84
CA GLU A 160 -26.19 5.82 22.29
C GLU A 160 -25.07 6.67 22.91
N LEU A 161 -23.90 6.71 22.27
CA LEU A 161 -22.71 7.42 22.77
C LEU A 161 -22.55 8.84 22.17
N ASN A 162 -23.49 9.30 21.35
CA ASN A 162 -23.44 10.59 20.65
C ASN A 162 -22.11 10.81 19.89
N LEU A 163 -21.67 9.81 19.11
CA LEU A 163 -20.43 9.86 18.35
C LEU A 163 -20.63 10.55 16.99
N SER A 164 -19.59 11.21 16.49
CA SER A 164 -19.55 11.81 15.15
C SER A 164 -18.76 10.92 14.19
N PRO A 165 -19.41 10.03 13.41
CA PRO A 165 -18.71 9.15 12.48
C PRO A 165 -18.13 9.94 11.30
N VAL A 166 -16.91 9.59 10.86
CA VAL A 166 -16.22 10.27 9.75
C VAL A 166 -16.48 9.64 8.39
N ALA A 167 -16.93 8.39 8.36
CA ALA A 167 -17.25 7.64 7.14
C ALA A 167 -18.20 6.47 7.47
N ARG A 168 -18.87 5.96 6.45
CA ARG A 168 -19.70 4.76 6.49
C ARG A 168 -19.11 3.71 5.56
N ILE A 169 -18.90 2.49 6.07
CA ILE A 169 -18.61 1.33 5.23
C ILE A 169 -19.90 0.94 4.52
N ILE A 170 -19.92 0.98 3.19
CA ILE A 170 -21.12 0.62 2.40
C ILE A 170 -21.02 -0.78 1.80
N GLY A 171 -19.80 -1.32 1.66
CA GLY A 171 -19.58 -2.69 1.25
C GLY A 171 -18.10 -3.05 1.18
N TYR A 172 -17.81 -4.34 1.09
CA TYR A 172 -16.47 -4.88 0.93
C TYR A 172 -16.56 -6.21 0.18
N ALA A 173 -15.46 -6.63 -0.42
CA ALA A 173 -15.35 -7.94 -1.05
C ALA A 173 -13.91 -8.42 -1.11
N ASP A 174 -13.76 -9.73 -1.08
CA ASP A 174 -12.50 -10.42 -1.31
C ASP A 174 -12.49 -11.09 -2.69
N ALA A 175 -11.30 -11.21 -3.27
CA ALA A 175 -11.08 -11.98 -4.48
C ALA A 175 -9.72 -12.67 -4.45
N GLU A 176 -9.63 -13.76 -5.19
CA GLU A 176 -8.42 -14.57 -5.30
C GLU A 176 -8.19 -14.93 -6.77
N ARG A 177 -6.91 -14.97 -7.14
CA ARG A 177 -6.40 -15.49 -8.40
C ARG A 177 -5.27 -16.47 -8.12
N ASP A 178 -4.70 -17.03 -9.18
CA ASP A 178 -3.43 -17.74 -9.06
C ASP A 178 -2.38 -16.86 -8.36
N PRO A 179 -1.52 -17.41 -7.47
CA PRO A 179 -0.56 -16.60 -6.72
C PRO A 179 0.38 -15.74 -7.59
N LYS A 180 0.70 -16.15 -8.83
CA LYS A 180 1.48 -15.33 -9.76
C LYS A 180 0.75 -14.08 -10.25
N GLU A 181 -0.57 -14.08 -10.16
CA GLU A 181 -1.45 -12.99 -10.60
C GLU A 181 -1.99 -12.15 -9.43
N PHE A 182 -1.38 -12.24 -8.25
CA PHE A 182 -1.80 -11.48 -7.06
C PHE A 182 -1.89 -9.96 -7.34
N SER A 183 -1.00 -9.43 -8.17
CA SER A 183 -0.90 -8.02 -8.57
C SER A 183 -2.17 -7.46 -9.24
N ILE A 184 -3.00 -8.30 -9.85
CA ILE A 184 -4.22 -7.91 -10.57
C ILE A 184 -5.49 -8.40 -9.89
N SER A 185 -5.38 -9.20 -8.82
CA SER A 185 -6.52 -9.56 -7.98
C SER A 185 -7.32 -8.34 -7.45
N PRO A 186 -6.73 -7.15 -7.16
CA PRO A 186 -7.49 -5.97 -6.76
C PRO A 186 -8.59 -5.57 -7.74
N SER A 187 -8.41 -5.79 -9.05
CA SER A 187 -9.45 -5.50 -10.04
C SER A 187 -10.72 -6.32 -9.79
N ASP A 188 -10.57 -7.61 -9.44
CA ASP A 188 -11.70 -8.48 -9.14
C ASP A 188 -12.41 -8.12 -7.83
N SER A 189 -11.65 -7.82 -6.78
CA SER A 189 -12.23 -7.45 -5.48
C SER A 189 -12.95 -6.11 -5.56
N ILE A 190 -12.42 -5.15 -6.34
CA ILE A 190 -13.09 -3.86 -6.60
C ILE A 190 -14.40 -4.10 -7.36
N GLU A 191 -14.38 -4.84 -8.46
CA GLU A 191 -15.60 -5.14 -9.24
C GLU A 191 -16.66 -5.89 -8.42
N LYS A 192 -16.24 -6.83 -7.55
CA LYS A 192 -17.15 -7.52 -6.63
C LYS A 192 -17.76 -6.57 -5.61
N ALA A 193 -16.94 -5.71 -4.98
CA ALA A 193 -17.42 -4.75 -3.98
C ALA A 193 -18.41 -3.75 -4.61
N LEU A 194 -18.11 -3.25 -5.82
CA LEU A 194 -18.96 -2.34 -6.59
C LEU A 194 -20.32 -2.97 -6.92
N ARG A 195 -20.32 -4.22 -7.41
CA ARG A 195 -21.56 -4.96 -7.66
C ARG A 195 -22.38 -5.15 -6.39
N PHE A 196 -21.74 -5.45 -5.26
CA PHE A 196 -22.42 -5.61 -3.97
C PHE A 196 -23.15 -4.33 -3.55
N VAL A 197 -22.51 -3.16 -3.71
CA VAL A 197 -23.11 -1.87 -3.35
C VAL A 197 -23.93 -1.22 -4.47
N LYS A 198 -24.07 -1.90 -5.62
CA LYS A 198 -24.78 -1.43 -6.82
C LYS A 198 -24.26 -0.07 -7.30
N LYS A 199 -22.93 0.05 -7.41
CA LYS A 199 -22.21 1.23 -7.91
C LYS A 199 -21.35 0.88 -9.12
N ASP A 200 -21.09 1.88 -9.95
CA ASP A 200 -20.16 1.79 -11.07
C ASP A 200 -18.81 2.44 -10.72
N ILE A 201 -17.77 2.13 -11.49
CA ILE A 201 -16.44 2.76 -11.35
C ILE A 201 -16.54 4.30 -11.40
N SER A 202 -17.46 4.84 -12.21
CA SER A 202 -17.67 6.28 -12.35
C SER A 202 -18.24 6.94 -11.08
N ASP A 203 -18.92 6.19 -10.21
CA ASP A 203 -19.46 6.70 -8.95
C ASP A 203 -18.38 6.91 -7.87
N ILE A 204 -17.21 6.30 -8.05
CA ILE A 204 -16.11 6.39 -7.09
C ILE A 204 -15.29 7.66 -7.38
N SER A 205 -15.18 8.52 -6.38
CA SER A 205 -14.41 9.76 -6.46
C SER A 205 -12.92 9.47 -6.42
N LEU A 206 -12.46 8.64 -5.47
CA LEU A 206 -11.06 8.33 -5.25
C LEU A 206 -10.82 6.84 -5.02
N PHE A 207 -9.68 6.37 -5.51
CA PHE A 207 -9.17 5.03 -5.32
C PHE A 207 -7.83 5.08 -4.59
N GLU A 208 -7.71 4.31 -3.52
CA GLU A 208 -6.44 3.96 -2.91
C GLU A 208 -6.15 2.48 -3.23
N ILE A 209 -5.30 2.21 -4.22
CA ILE A 209 -4.83 0.84 -4.52
C ILE A 209 -3.39 0.73 -4.03
N ASN A 210 -3.13 -0.17 -3.08
CA ASN A 210 -1.81 -0.31 -2.48
C ASN A 210 -0.73 -0.58 -3.55
N GLU A 211 0.34 0.20 -3.48
CA GLU A 211 1.44 0.17 -4.44
C GLU A 211 2.57 -0.74 -3.92
N ALA A 212 2.30 -2.05 -3.77
CA ALA A 212 3.39 -3.00 -3.46
C ALA A 212 4.50 -2.92 -4.53
N PHE A 213 4.08 -2.73 -5.79
CA PHE A 213 4.93 -2.36 -6.91
C PHE A 213 4.15 -1.37 -7.80
N SER A 214 4.82 -0.47 -8.51
CA SER A 214 4.19 0.43 -9.49
C SER A 214 3.35 -0.35 -10.51
N VAL A 215 3.80 -1.54 -10.92
CA VAL A 215 3.05 -2.40 -11.86
C VAL A 215 1.67 -2.80 -11.32
N VAL A 216 1.49 -2.98 -10.01
CA VAL A 216 0.20 -3.31 -9.38
C VAL A 216 -0.80 -2.18 -9.66
N ALA A 217 -0.42 -0.95 -9.35
CA ALA A 217 -1.29 0.19 -9.57
C ALA A 217 -1.52 0.46 -11.06
N CYS A 218 -0.48 0.41 -11.89
CA CYS A 218 -0.59 0.57 -13.34
C CYS A 218 -1.51 -0.47 -14.00
N ALA A 219 -1.41 -1.74 -13.62
CA ALA A 219 -2.21 -2.81 -14.18
C ALA A 219 -3.69 -2.65 -13.81
N ASN A 220 -4.00 -2.47 -12.52
CA ASN A 220 -5.38 -2.30 -12.07
C ASN A 220 -6.00 -1.01 -12.61
N GLN A 221 -5.21 0.07 -12.73
CA GLN A 221 -5.65 1.29 -13.40
C GLN A 221 -6.09 1.03 -14.85
N LYS A 222 -5.29 0.27 -15.60
CA LYS A 222 -5.58 -0.08 -16.99
C LYS A 222 -6.78 -1.01 -17.12
N ILE A 223 -6.90 -2.01 -16.26
CA ILE A 223 -8.00 -3.00 -16.28
C ILE A 223 -9.34 -2.31 -15.99
N LEU A 224 -9.38 -1.47 -14.95
CA LEU A 224 -10.61 -0.84 -14.48
C LEU A 224 -10.93 0.50 -15.18
N GLY A 225 -10.02 1.02 -16.01
CA GLY A 225 -10.18 2.31 -16.66
C GLY A 225 -10.18 3.50 -15.69
N ILE A 226 -9.43 3.42 -14.59
CA ILE A 226 -9.39 4.47 -13.56
C ILE A 226 -8.57 5.68 -14.06
N GLY A 227 -9.10 6.89 -13.90
CA GLY A 227 -8.40 8.14 -14.19
C GLY A 227 -7.17 8.34 -13.30
N GLN A 228 -6.08 8.89 -13.85
CA GLN A 228 -4.85 9.14 -13.08
C GLN A 228 -5.04 10.14 -11.93
N ASP A 229 -6.03 11.02 -12.08
CA ASP A 229 -6.47 12.03 -11.12
C ASP A 229 -7.34 11.46 -9.98
N LYS A 230 -7.71 10.18 -10.03
CA LYS A 230 -8.48 9.49 -8.99
C LYS A 230 -7.69 8.47 -8.19
N LEU A 231 -6.54 8.01 -8.70
CA LEU A 231 -5.77 6.90 -8.10
C LEU A 231 -4.55 7.41 -7.33
N ASN A 232 -4.50 7.13 -6.03
CA ASN A 232 -3.38 7.42 -5.12
C ASN A 232 -2.91 8.89 -5.25
N ILE A 233 -3.85 9.83 -5.11
CA ILE A 233 -3.60 11.25 -5.36
C ILE A 233 -2.66 11.88 -4.33
N ALA A 234 -2.50 11.25 -3.16
CA ALA A 234 -1.53 11.62 -2.12
C ALA A 234 -0.25 10.76 -2.16
N GLY A 235 -0.05 9.99 -3.23
CA GLY A 235 0.98 8.94 -3.29
C GLY A 235 0.55 7.68 -2.54
N GLY A 236 1.30 6.61 -2.69
CA GLY A 236 1.00 5.34 -2.03
C GLY A 236 2.26 4.60 -1.58
N GLY A 237 2.18 3.27 -1.53
CA GLY A 237 3.21 2.39 -0.96
C GLY A 237 4.60 2.55 -1.58
N VAL A 238 4.74 2.94 -2.85
CA VAL A 238 6.05 3.18 -3.48
C VAL A 238 6.75 4.39 -2.85
N SER A 239 6.00 5.41 -2.45
CA SER A 239 6.57 6.64 -1.89
C SER A 239 6.43 6.80 -0.38
N LEU A 240 5.44 6.12 0.23
CA LEU A 240 5.12 6.22 1.66
C LEU A 240 5.53 4.97 2.43
N GLY A 241 5.88 3.89 1.72
CA GLY A 241 6.28 2.62 2.30
C GLY A 241 5.14 1.61 2.47
N HIS A 242 5.52 0.36 2.76
CA HIS A 242 4.60 -0.78 2.84
C HIS A 242 4.82 -1.64 4.10
N PRO A 243 4.39 -1.16 5.28
CA PRO A 243 4.29 -2.00 6.48
C PRO A 243 3.17 -3.04 6.29
N ILE A 244 3.51 -4.27 5.88
CA ILE A 244 2.60 -5.30 5.34
C ILE A 244 1.28 -5.41 6.13
N GLY A 245 1.33 -5.76 7.42
CA GLY A 245 0.15 -5.89 8.28
C GLY A 245 -0.57 -4.58 8.67
N SER A 246 -0.11 -3.42 8.18
CA SER A 246 -0.73 -2.11 8.42
C SER A 246 -1.26 -1.48 7.13
N SER A 247 -0.69 -1.79 5.96
CA SER A 247 -0.97 -1.05 4.73
C SER A 247 -2.43 -1.04 4.31
N GLY A 248 -3.19 -2.12 4.53
CA GLY A 248 -4.63 -2.15 4.22
C GLY A 248 -5.44 -1.12 5.01
N CYS A 249 -5.16 -0.98 6.32
CA CYS A 249 -5.83 0.04 7.13
C CYS A 249 -5.25 1.44 6.85
N ARG A 250 -3.95 1.56 6.59
CA ARG A 250 -3.32 2.85 6.23
C ARG A 250 -3.94 3.45 4.97
N ILE A 251 -4.11 2.65 3.91
CA ILE A 251 -4.72 3.12 2.66
C ILE A 251 -6.17 3.58 2.85
N LEU A 252 -6.90 2.94 3.77
CA LEU A 252 -8.26 3.33 4.13
C LEU A 252 -8.30 4.66 4.89
N VAL A 253 -7.40 4.86 5.84
CA VAL A 253 -7.32 6.11 6.62
C VAL A 253 -7.04 7.29 5.70
N THR A 254 -6.04 7.18 4.83
CA THR A 254 -5.72 8.23 3.85
C THR A 254 -6.87 8.50 2.89
N LEU A 255 -7.54 7.46 2.38
CA LEU A 255 -8.73 7.63 1.56
C LEU A 255 -9.81 8.46 2.27
N ILE A 256 -10.11 8.13 3.53
CA ILE A 256 -11.14 8.83 4.31
C ILE A 256 -10.78 10.30 4.54
N ASN A 257 -9.50 10.64 4.71
CA ASN A 257 -9.07 12.04 4.87
C ASN A 257 -9.09 12.84 3.57
N LEU A 258 -8.98 12.18 2.41
CA LEU A 258 -9.00 12.82 1.10
C LEU A 258 -10.41 13.07 0.56
N LEU A 259 -11.38 12.21 0.90
CA LEU A 259 -12.75 12.32 0.41
C LEU A 259 -13.48 13.54 0.99
N LYS A 260 -14.32 14.17 0.17
CA LYS A 260 -15.29 15.20 0.59
C LYS A 260 -16.58 14.55 1.05
N CYS A 261 -17.36 15.26 1.87
CA CYS A 261 -18.65 14.79 2.38
C CYS A 261 -19.55 14.27 1.24
N ASN A 262 -20.17 13.11 1.46
CA ASN A 262 -21.00 12.34 0.52
C ASN A 262 -20.27 11.65 -0.64
N GLU A 263 -18.96 11.84 -0.81
CA GLU A 263 -18.20 11.11 -1.84
C GLU A 263 -18.00 9.64 -1.47
N PHE A 264 -17.94 8.80 -2.49
CA PHE A 264 -17.60 7.39 -2.37
C PHE A 264 -16.12 7.19 -2.71
N GLY A 265 -15.42 6.41 -1.89
CA GLY A 265 -14.05 5.99 -2.16
C GLY A 265 -13.90 4.48 -2.08
N CYS A 266 -12.91 3.96 -2.79
CA CYS A 266 -12.55 2.55 -2.75
C CYS A 266 -11.08 2.37 -2.34
N ALA A 267 -10.85 1.64 -1.25
CA ALA A 267 -9.52 1.19 -0.87
C ALA A 267 -9.36 -0.28 -1.24
N SER A 268 -8.24 -0.65 -1.86
CA SER A 268 -7.98 -2.03 -2.30
C SER A 268 -6.50 -2.41 -2.12
N ILE A 269 -6.26 -3.64 -1.69
CA ILE A 269 -4.91 -4.16 -1.45
C ILE A 269 -4.82 -5.61 -1.92
N CYS A 270 -3.78 -5.92 -2.69
CA CYS A 270 -3.39 -7.30 -2.99
C CYS A 270 -2.63 -7.90 -1.79
N ASN A 271 -2.70 -9.22 -1.63
CA ASN A 271 -1.93 -9.97 -0.65
C ASN A 271 -1.19 -11.14 -1.32
N GLY A 272 -0.04 -11.50 -0.76
CA GLY A 272 0.76 -12.63 -1.22
C GLY A 272 -0.07 -13.92 -1.16
N GLY A 273 0.14 -14.81 -2.15
CA GLY A 273 -0.70 -16.00 -2.30
C GLY A 273 -1.89 -15.84 -3.26
N GLY A 274 -2.09 -14.65 -3.83
CA GLY A 274 -3.05 -14.43 -4.93
C GLY A 274 -4.34 -13.72 -4.55
N GLY A 275 -4.51 -13.35 -3.28
CA GLY A 275 -5.73 -12.71 -2.79
C GLY A 275 -5.71 -11.18 -2.86
N SER A 276 -6.88 -10.60 -2.62
CA SER A 276 -7.09 -9.16 -2.46
C SER A 276 -8.36 -8.88 -1.67
N THR A 277 -8.38 -7.72 -1.05
CA THR A 277 -9.55 -7.19 -0.32
C THR A 277 -9.82 -5.77 -0.78
N SER A 278 -11.09 -5.45 -1.02
CA SER A 278 -11.55 -4.09 -1.30
C SER A 278 -12.66 -3.66 -0.35
N ILE A 279 -12.62 -2.40 0.06
CA ILE A 279 -13.64 -1.77 0.90
C ILE A 279 -14.10 -0.47 0.23
N ILE A 280 -15.41 -0.27 0.20
CA ILE A 280 -16.04 0.95 -0.31
C ILE A 280 -16.63 1.70 0.88
N VAL A 281 -16.25 2.97 0.99
CA VAL A 281 -16.72 3.88 2.03
C VAL A 281 -17.41 5.08 1.42
N GLN A 282 -18.36 5.63 2.16
CA GLN A 282 -18.94 6.95 1.91
C GLN A 282 -18.47 7.91 3.00
N LYS A 283 -17.90 9.05 2.63
CA LYS A 283 -17.57 10.11 3.59
C LYS A 283 -18.83 10.74 4.16
N LEU A 284 -18.86 10.95 5.48
CA LEU A 284 -19.97 11.59 6.19
C LEU A 284 -19.64 13.05 6.51
#